data_AF-A0A816BY76-F1
#
_entry.id   AF-A0A816BY76-F1
#
_cell.length_a   1.000
_cell.length_b   1.000
_cell.length_c   1.000
_cell.angle_alpha   90.00
_cell.angle_beta   90.00
_cell.angle_gamma   90.00
#
_symmetry.space_group_name_H-M   'P 1'
#
loop_
_entity.id
_entity.type
_entity.pdbx_description
1 polymer ?
#
loop_
_entity_poly.entity_id
_entity_poly.type
_entity_poly.pdbx_seq_one_letter_code
_entity_poly.pdbx_strand_id
1 'polypeptide(L)'
;INELNLAIEERQEGIVVKDPWSVYKPNVRENGGWYKIKPDYTIGLNDEIDCLIVGGYFGTGRLRAGMLSHFLCCAVVKQSNTEAKNADDENAATSSSQCKADVRDFLYYSFCKIGSGYTHKELLDFNNRFANKWKPWSKKTAPSYILCTYEKPDVWIEPSDSCIVQVKATEFMASDKYKCGFTLRFPRLEKFREDKAWHECVTYQELIDLREKNSGKLASRFMEHEGNEDFDLNDDGQRTITMTRKLQTKSRQQAKPTVDSRFRGIDQQAVKQTGHFLSNLQFCIMEGNAKHTKADLEKLIYENGGTCVQNAIPKTHCVITGIQTKHPRKIPSYFDVLHLDNPSSIRLRTLIKNKLYDIVHIAWLTRCIEHKELLPYSLSDLISCTDKTREALKLLYDEYGDAYYAPTNEEELREIFNKMSSIPSPPASAPSIPSKKLPANKKRRLNELVPLSQTTINIEKIPNPLDDRDQLRTFISEFENGYFPDESSEYGLFRLFYIYFDQYWTIGDETTQFIDSNHKLIILQSQLHGARIAHSVTSDVTHVVCIKPAKDDKKLNDRLTLFKQINRDRSTKFHLISYDWIKACIENRRAMKELPFAL
;
A
#
# COMPACT_ATOMS: atom_id res chain seq x y z
N ILE A 1 23.07 4.00 23.92
CA ILE A 1 23.49 5.40 24.21
C ILE A 1 24.14 6.01 22.98
N ASN A 2 25.21 5.41 22.45
CA ASN A 2 25.89 5.90 21.23
C ASN A 2 24.94 6.18 20.06
N GLU A 3 24.03 5.25 19.73
CA GLU A 3 23.03 5.45 18.67
C GLU A 3 22.07 6.63 18.93
N LEU A 4 21.73 6.89 20.20
CA LEU A 4 20.90 8.05 20.52
C LEU A 4 21.70 9.35 20.39
N ASN A 5 22.98 9.36 20.78
CA ASN A 5 23.86 10.50 20.57
C ASN A 5 24.05 10.77 19.06
N LEU A 6 24.27 9.74 18.24
CA LEU A 6 24.32 9.85 16.78
C LEU A 6 23.01 10.41 16.23
N ALA A 7 21.86 9.92 16.68
CA ALA A 7 20.55 10.47 16.29
C ALA A 7 20.40 11.95 16.67
N ILE A 8 20.93 12.38 17.83
CA ILE A 8 20.97 13.79 18.25
C ILE A 8 21.90 14.60 17.34
N GLU A 9 23.11 14.10 17.04
CA GLU A 9 24.07 14.75 16.13
C GLU A 9 23.50 14.92 14.72
N GLU A 10 22.84 13.90 14.21
CA GLU A 10 22.17 13.88 12.92
C GLU A 10 20.80 14.58 12.93
N ARG A 11 20.39 15.16 14.06
CA ARG A 11 19.15 15.95 14.22
C ARG A 11 17.87 15.14 13.94
N GLN A 12 17.94 13.84 14.17
CA GLN A 12 16.79 12.95 14.09
C GLN A 12 15.87 13.12 15.32
N GLU A 13 14.69 12.49 15.29
CA GLU A 13 13.72 12.57 16.41
C GLU A 13 14.13 11.71 17.62
N GLY A 14 14.87 10.64 17.38
CA GLY A 14 15.26 9.64 18.37
C GLY A 14 15.44 8.28 17.71
N ILE A 15 15.50 7.23 18.52
CA ILE A 15 15.71 5.85 18.07
C ILE A 15 14.54 4.95 18.44
N VAL A 16 14.39 3.85 17.70
CA VAL A 16 13.44 2.78 18.01
C VAL A 16 14.23 1.51 18.31
N VAL A 17 14.03 0.96 19.51
CA VAL A 17 14.62 -0.30 19.95
C VAL A 17 13.54 -1.37 19.89
N LYS A 18 13.76 -2.43 19.11
CA LYS A 18 12.82 -3.54 18.97
C LYS A 18 13.47 -4.82 19.47
N ASP A 19 12.72 -5.58 20.26
CA ASP A 19 13.04 -6.97 20.58
C ASP A 19 12.85 -7.83 19.31
N PRO A 20 13.91 -8.46 18.78
CA PRO A 20 13.83 -9.32 17.59
C PRO A 20 12.84 -10.49 17.76
N TRP A 21 12.56 -10.90 19.00
CA TRP A 21 11.67 -12.02 19.31
C TRP A 21 10.21 -11.58 19.53
N SER A 22 9.94 -10.27 19.51
CA SER A 22 8.59 -9.75 19.69
C SER A 22 7.73 -9.95 18.44
N VAL A 23 6.52 -10.49 18.64
CA VAL A 23 5.49 -10.58 17.60
C VAL A 23 4.75 -9.25 17.43
N TYR A 24 4.27 -8.97 16.22
CA TYR A 24 3.44 -7.80 15.97
C TYR A 24 2.10 -7.90 16.71
N LYS A 25 1.86 -6.96 17.63
CA LYS A 25 0.60 -6.88 18.40
C LYS A 25 -0.15 -5.60 18.01
N PRO A 26 -1.24 -5.70 17.25
CA PRO A 26 -2.04 -4.53 16.88
C PRO A 26 -2.52 -3.77 18.11
N ASN A 27 -2.38 -2.44 18.09
CA ASN A 27 -2.87 -1.53 19.14
C ASN A 27 -2.25 -1.74 20.55
N VAL A 28 -1.13 -2.46 20.67
CA VAL A 28 -0.42 -2.63 21.94
C VAL A 28 0.78 -1.67 22.01
N ARG A 29 0.87 -0.88 23.08
CA ARG A 29 1.99 0.05 23.32
C ARG A 29 2.93 -0.43 24.41
N GLU A 30 2.39 -0.91 25.52
CA GLU A 30 3.17 -1.43 26.65
C GLU A 30 3.41 -2.93 26.47
N ASN A 31 4.60 -3.41 26.79
CA ASN A 31 4.99 -4.82 26.65
C ASN A 31 4.83 -5.40 25.22
N GLY A 32 4.86 -4.53 24.21
CA GLY A 32 4.83 -4.89 22.79
C GLY A 32 6.21 -5.23 22.20
N GLY A 33 7.28 -5.11 22.98
CA GLY A 33 8.67 -5.34 22.56
C GLY A 33 9.29 -4.21 21.74
N TRP A 34 8.55 -3.14 21.43
CA TRP A 34 9.02 -2.01 20.62
C TRP A 34 9.02 -0.73 21.46
N TYR A 35 10.19 -0.13 21.63
CA TYR A 35 10.42 1.01 22.50
C TYR A 35 10.91 2.21 21.68
N LYS A 36 10.35 3.39 21.94
CA LYS A 36 10.81 4.66 21.38
C LYS A 36 11.63 5.41 22.43
N ILE A 37 12.85 5.78 22.07
CA ILE A 37 13.73 6.56 22.95
C ILE A 37 14.00 7.88 22.24
N LYS A 38 13.65 8.98 22.91
CA LYS A 38 13.79 10.32 22.34
C LYS A 38 14.43 11.28 23.35
N PRO A 39 15.14 12.32 22.88
CA PRO A 39 15.77 13.30 23.76
C PRO A 39 14.77 14.04 24.67
N ASP A 40 13.53 14.26 24.22
CA ASP A 40 12.50 14.92 25.02
C ASP A 40 12.02 14.10 26.22
N TYR A 41 12.23 12.77 26.22
CA TYR A 41 11.88 11.88 27.34
C TYR A 41 13.00 11.72 28.37
N THR A 42 14.19 12.22 28.08
CA THR A 42 15.35 12.13 28.97
C THR A 42 15.53 13.44 29.72
N ILE A 43 15.77 13.36 31.03
CA ILE A 43 15.95 14.52 31.89
C ILE A 43 17.29 15.17 31.54
N GLY A 44 17.28 16.49 31.36
CA GLY A 44 18.50 17.25 31.15
C GLY A 44 19.18 17.12 29.78
N LEU A 45 18.58 16.47 28.77
CA LEU A 45 19.13 16.45 27.39
C LEU A 45 18.65 17.63 26.51
N ASN A 46 17.45 18.15 26.79
CA ASN A 46 16.92 19.32 26.09
C ASN A 46 17.24 20.61 26.85
N ASP A 47 17.52 21.67 26.12
CA ASP A 47 17.49 23.03 26.66
C ASP A 47 16.03 23.38 27.01
N GLU A 48 15.84 23.90 28.23
CA GLU A 48 14.56 24.34 28.76
C GLU A 48 14.44 25.86 28.60
N ILE A 49 13.21 26.34 28.46
CA ILE A 49 12.95 27.75 28.18
C ILE A 49 12.04 28.32 29.28
N ASP A 50 12.55 29.30 30.01
CA ASP A 50 11.79 30.00 31.05
C ASP A 50 10.96 31.14 30.40
N CYS A 51 9.67 30.90 30.18
CA CYS A 51 8.76 31.85 29.54
C CYS A 51 7.80 32.50 30.54
N LEU A 52 7.35 33.73 30.29
CA LEU A 52 6.35 34.38 31.14
C LEU A 52 4.94 34.09 30.65
N ILE A 53 4.03 33.70 31.54
CA ILE A 53 2.60 33.61 31.19
C ILE A 53 2.03 35.03 31.03
N VAL A 54 1.28 35.29 29.97
CA VAL A 54 0.59 36.58 29.77
C VAL A 54 -0.89 36.42 29.47
N GLY A 55 -1.33 35.20 29.16
CA GLY A 55 -2.71 34.93 28.77
C GLY A 55 -3.16 33.53 29.13
N GLY A 56 -4.47 33.36 29.27
CA GLY A 56 -5.12 32.11 29.58
C GLY A 56 -6.26 31.79 28.62
N TYR A 57 -6.52 30.49 28.44
CA TYR A 57 -7.66 29.97 27.71
C TYR A 57 -8.47 29.02 28.59
N PHE A 58 -9.79 29.14 28.54
CA PHE A 58 -10.67 28.25 29.29
C PHE A 58 -10.63 26.84 28.73
N GLY A 59 -10.59 25.85 29.63
CA GLY A 59 -10.65 24.45 29.25
C GLY A 59 -12.01 24.02 28.77
N THR A 60 -11.99 23.06 27.86
CA THR A 60 -13.18 22.35 27.38
C THR A 60 -13.20 20.94 27.97
N GLY A 61 -14.41 20.41 28.22
CA GLY A 61 -14.61 19.03 28.70
C GLY A 61 -14.78 18.90 30.21
N ARG A 62 -15.11 17.68 30.67
CA ARG A 62 -15.65 17.44 32.03
C ARG A 62 -14.72 17.83 33.18
N LEU A 63 -13.41 17.67 33.03
CA LEU A 63 -12.43 17.87 34.11
C LEU A 63 -11.76 19.26 34.11
N ARG A 64 -11.90 20.04 33.03
CA ARG A 64 -11.20 21.33 32.84
C ARG A 64 -12.14 22.48 32.47
N ALA A 65 -13.44 22.22 32.35
CA ALA A 65 -14.44 23.26 32.09
C ALA A 65 -14.49 24.26 33.25
N GLY A 66 -14.51 25.55 32.91
CA GLY A 66 -14.57 26.65 33.88
C GLY A 66 -13.22 27.06 34.48
N MET A 67 -12.14 26.34 34.20
CA MET A 67 -10.78 26.70 34.63
C MET A 67 -9.90 27.08 33.44
N LEU A 68 -8.91 27.93 33.67
CA LEU A 68 -7.87 28.16 32.67
C LEU A 68 -7.02 26.90 32.58
N SER A 69 -6.89 26.38 31.37
CA SER A 69 -6.25 25.09 31.11
C SER A 69 -5.19 25.14 30.03
N HIS A 70 -5.06 26.26 29.33
CA HIS A 70 -3.96 26.52 28.42
C HIS A 70 -3.46 27.94 28.66
N PHE A 71 -2.17 28.18 28.47
CA PHE A 71 -1.53 29.46 28.75
C PHE A 71 -0.77 29.96 27.54
N LEU A 72 -0.95 31.25 27.24
CA LEU A 72 -0.13 31.99 26.26
C LEU A 72 1.11 32.52 26.97
N CYS A 73 2.28 32.17 26.45
CA CYS A 73 3.55 32.59 26.98
C CYS A 73 4.25 33.59 26.05
N CYS A 74 5.03 34.49 26.63
CA CYS A 74 5.79 35.53 25.95
C CYS A 74 7.29 35.44 26.23
N ALA A 75 8.06 36.02 25.31
CA ALA A 75 9.44 36.44 25.51
C ALA A 75 9.49 37.97 25.66
N VAL A 76 10.49 38.48 26.38
CA VAL A 76 10.65 39.92 26.62
C VAL A 76 11.64 40.58 25.67
N VAL A 77 11.34 41.82 25.30
CA VAL A 77 12.21 42.73 24.56
C VAL A 77 12.36 43.99 25.40
N LYS A 78 13.58 44.29 25.85
CA LYS A 78 13.87 45.55 26.55
C LYS A 78 13.73 46.72 25.58
N GLN A 79 12.97 47.73 25.95
CA GLN A 79 12.92 48.98 25.19
C GLN A 79 14.13 49.83 25.58
N SER A 80 15.01 50.12 24.63
CA SER A 80 16.02 51.16 24.80
C SER A 80 15.30 52.51 24.76
N ASN A 81 15.08 53.14 25.90
CA ASN A 81 14.53 54.50 25.95
C ASN A 81 15.42 55.43 25.13
N THR A 82 15.00 55.74 23.91
CA THR A 82 15.60 56.76 23.05
C THR A 82 14.85 58.05 23.32
N GLU A 83 14.87 58.48 24.57
CA GLU A 83 14.57 59.85 24.95
C GLU A 83 15.75 60.30 25.80
N ALA A 84 16.71 60.93 25.11
CA ALA A 84 17.63 61.84 25.74
C ALA A 84 16.79 62.88 26.49
N LYS A 85 16.60 62.67 27.80
CA LYS A 85 16.38 63.79 28.70
C LYS A 85 17.66 64.61 28.64
N ASN A 86 17.51 65.85 28.20
CA ASN A 86 18.56 66.84 28.08
C ASN A 86 19.51 66.77 29.27
N ALA A 87 20.80 66.65 28.98
CA ALA A 87 21.85 66.92 29.93
C ALA A 87 21.75 68.39 30.32
N ASP A 88 21.42 68.63 31.60
CA ASP A 88 21.82 69.78 32.40
C ASP A 88 21.37 69.48 33.83
N ASP A 89 22.15 68.66 34.54
CA ASP A 89 22.35 68.77 35.99
C ASP A 89 23.45 67.79 36.42
N GLU A 90 24.69 68.29 36.34
CA GLU A 90 25.79 67.77 37.15
C GLU A 90 25.47 68.07 38.62
N ASN A 91 24.87 67.12 39.35
CA ASN A 91 25.08 66.87 40.78
C ASN A 91 24.03 65.90 41.35
N ALA A 92 24.35 64.60 41.41
CA ALA A 92 23.85 63.70 42.47
C ALA A 92 24.55 62.33 42.41
N ALA A 93 25.88 62.32 42.58
CA ALA A 93 26.54 61.14 43.11
C ALA A 93 26.17 61.04 44.60
N THR A 94 25.13 60.26 44.94
CA THR A 94 24.92 59.51 46.21
C THR A 94 23.45 59.09 46.30
N SER A 95 23.14 57.86 45.87
CA SER A 95 22.17 56.96 46.51
C SER A 95 22.06 55.67 45.70
N SER A 96 22.54 54.58 46.28
CA SER A 96 22.28 53.21 45.84
C SER A 96 20.78 52.91 45.99
N SER A 97 19.98 53.36 45.02
CA SER A 97 18.55 53.06 44.94
C SER A 97 18.36 51.88 43.99
N GLN A 98 17.89 50.78 44.57
CA GLN A 98 17.51 49.54 43.89
C GLN A 98 16.47 49.86 42.80
N CYS A 99 16.92 49.95 41.54
CA CYS A 99 16.08 50.30 40.41
C CYS A 99 15.00 49.22 40.22
N LYS A 100 13.76 49.49 40.64
CA LYS A 100 12.63 48.59 40.35
C LYS A 100 12.35 48.63 38.85
N ALA A 101 12.47 47.48 38.18
CA ALA A 101 12.11 47.34 36.77
C ALA A 101 10.62 47.65 36.57
N ASP A 102 10.28 48.59 35.68
CA ASP A 102 8.89 48.86 35.32
C ASP A 102 8.44 47.87 34.23
N VAL A 103 7.20 47.39 34.34
CA VAL A 103 6.56 46.54 33.32
C VAL A 103 6.54 47.24 31.96
N ARG A 104 6.48 48.57 31.96
CA ARG A 104 6.44 49.39 30.73
C ARG A 104 7.78 49.54 30.03
N ASP A 105 8.88 49.14 30.65
CA ASP A 105 10.20 49.14 30.01
C ASP A 105 10.38 47.96 29.04
N PHE A 106 9.41 47.03 29.00
CA PHE A 106 9.48 45.80 28.23
C PHE A 106 8.31 45.67 27.25
N LEU A 107 8.61 45.13 26.07
CA LEU A 107 7.61 44.58 25.17
C LEU A 107 7.58 43.05 25.31
N TYR A 108 6.37 42.49 25.37
CA TYR A 108 6.14 41.07 25.57
C TYR A 108 5.63 40.47 24.26
N TYR A 109 6.49 39.72 23.57
CA TYR A 109 6.19 39.13 22.28
C TYR A 109 5.59 37.75 22.50
N SER A 110 4.36 37.55 22.03
CA SER A 110 3.74 36.22 22.09
C SER A 110 4.59 35.19 21.38
N PHE A 111 4.77 34.04 22.01
CA PHE A 111 5.76 33.03 21.60
C PHE A 111 5.15 31.63 21.45
N CYS A 112 4.49 31.11 22.49
CA CYS A 112 3.90 29.78 22.43
C CYS A 112 2.66 29.62 23.31
N LYS A 113 1.87 28.59 23.02
CA LYS A 113 0.71 28.16 23.81
C LYS A 113 0.98 26.80 24.41
N ILE A 114 0.71 26.65 25.71
CA ILE A 114 1.00 25.44 26.48
C ILE A 114 -0.28 24.94 27.14
N GLY A 115 -0.59 23.65 27.00
CA GLY A 115 -1.82 23.02 27.49
C GLY A 115 -1.63 21.70 28.25
N SER A 116 -0.37 21.36 28.54
CA SER A 116 0.03 20.08 29.12
C SER A 116 1.32 20.23 29.93
N GLY A 117 1.54 19.33 30.87
CA GLY A 117 2.78 19.25 31.67
C GLY A 117 2.59 19.44 33.18
N TYR A 118 1.42 19.90 33.60
CA TYR A 118 1.02 20.00 35.01
C TYR A 118 0.01 18.92 35.39
N THR A 119 0.05 18.54 36.66
CA THR A 119 -0.97 17.74 37.34
C THR A 119 -2.27 18.55 37.53
N HIS A 120 -3.37 17.86 37.83
CA HIS A 120 -4.63 18.53 38.12
C HIS A 120 -4.55 19.43 39.36
N LYS A 121 -3.80 19.01 40.38
CA LYS A 121 -3.57 19.79 41.61
C LYS A 121 -2.83 21.09 41.31
N GLU A 122 -1.70 21.02 40.61
CA GLU A 122 -0.94 22.22 40.23
C GLU A 122 -1.78 23.20 39.39
N LEU A 123 -2.61 22.69 38.49
CA LEU A 123 -3.49 23.53 37.69
C LEU A 123 -4.56 24.23 38.55
N LEU A 124 -5.11 23.52 39.53
CA LEU A 124 -6.09 24.08 40.48
C LEU A 124 -5.44 25.13 41.37
N ASP A 125 -4.27 24.83 41.93
CA ASP A 125 -3.50 25.75 42.78
C ASP A 125 -3.13 27.02 42.00
N PHE A 126 -2.70 26.87 40.75
CA PHE A 126 -2.44 27.99 39.84
C PHE A 126 -3.70 28.84 39.60
N ASN A 127 -4.83 28.22 39.24
CA ASN A 127 -6.06 28.96 38.98
C ASN A 127 -6.55 29.72 40.22
N ASN A 128 -6.48 29.10 41.41
CA ASN A 128 -6.86 29.74 42.67
C ASN A 128 -5.95 30.93 42.99
N ARG A 129 -4.63 30.81 42.77
CA ARG A 129 -3.65 31.86 43.04
C ARG A 129 -3.86 33.11 42.18
N PHE A 130 -4.24 32.94 40.91
CA PHE A 130 -4.35 34.04 39.95
C PHE A 130 -5.79 34.44 39.62
N ALA A 131 -6.81 33.84 40.25
CA ALA A 131 -8.23 34.02 39.92
C ALA A 131 -8.67 35.48 39.79
N ASN A 132 -8.21 36.36 40.69
CA ASN A 132 -8.58 37.79 40.73
C ASN A 132 -7.69 38.70 39.86
N LYS A 133 -6.65 38.16 39.23
CA LYS A 133 -5.66 38.92 38.44
C LYS A 133 -5.95 38.90 36.94
N TRP A 134 -6.82 38.01 36.49
CA TRP A 134 -7.19 37.87 35.07
C TRP A 134 -8.14 38.97 34.61
N LYS A 135 -7.82 39.57 33.47
CA LYS A 135 -8.60 40.62 32.80
C LYS A 135 -9.10 40.09 31.45
N PRO A 136 -10.35 40.36 31.04
CA PRO A 136 -10.84 39.95 29.72
C PRO A 136 -10.01 40.52 28.58
N TRP A 137 -9.64 39.68 27.61
CA TRP A 137 -8.92 40.12 26.42
C TRP A 137 -9.88 40.68 25.36
N SER A 138 -9.68 41.93 24.96
CA SER A 138 -10.38 42.54 23.83
C SER A 138 -9.47 43.56 23.15
N LYS A 139 -9.77 43.96 21.90
CA LYS A 139 -8.98 45.00 21.21
C LYS A 139 -8.91 46.33 21.97
N LYS A 140 -9.89 46.62 22.83
CA LYS A 140 -9.94 47.85 23.64
C LYS A 140 -9.20 47.73 24.97
N THR A 141 -9.16 46.52 25.54
CA THR A 141 -8.58 46.24 26.87
C THR A 141 -7.20 45.61 26.82
N ALA A 142 -6.75 45.17 25.64
CA ALA A 142 -5.43 44.58 25.47
C ALA A 142 -4.33 45.64 25.66
N PRO A 143 -3.34 45.38 26.51
CA PRO A 143 -2.22 46.30 26.73
C PRO A 143 -1.35 46.43 25.47
N SER A 144 -0.91 47.66 25.17
CA SER A 144 -0.09 47.96 23.99
C SER A 144 1.29 47.29 23.98
N TYR A 145 1.79 46.89 25.16
CA TYR A 145 3.09 46.25 25.35
C TYR A 145 3.03 44.72 25.27
N ILE A 146 1.84 44.10 25.29
CA ILE A 146 1.71 42.65 25.03
C ILE A 146 1.29 42.44 23.58
N LEU A 147 2.27 42.07 22.75
CA LEU A 147 2.09 42.00 21.31
C LEU A 147 1.68 40.58 20.89
N CYS A 148 0.46 40.46 20.38
CA CYS A 148 -0.10 39.22 19.82
C CYS A 148 -0.46 39.42 18.34
N THR A 149 -0.33 38.37 17.52
CA THR A 149 -0.74 38.38 16.12
C THR A 149 -2.11 37.69 15.95
N TYR A 150 -2.13 36.43 15.50
CA TYR A 150 -3.36 35.68 15.27
C TYR A 150 -3.86 34.99 16.53
N GLU A 151 -2.97 34.33 17.28
CA GLU A 151 -3.33 33.65 18.52
C GLU A 151 -3.52 34.68 19.64
N LYS A 152 -4.73 34.75 20.18
CA LYS A 152 -5.15 35.71 21.21
C LYS A 152 -5.81 34.96 22.37
N PRO A 153 -5.46 35.26 23.62
CA PRO A 153 -6.02 34.58 24.77
C PRO A 153 -7.45 35.03 25.06
N ASP A 154 -8.18 34.26 25.87
CA ASP A 154 -9.51 34.65 26.36
C ASP A 154 -9.39 35.73 27.45
N VAL A 155 -8.37 35.58 28.28
CA VAL A 155 -8.03 36.49 29.37
C VAL A 155 -6.52 36.76 29.40
N TRP A 156 -6.12 37.90 29.93
CA TRP A 156 -4.72 38.27 30.12
C TRP A 156 -4.42 38.67 31.56
N ILE A 157 -3.15 38.59 31.93
CA ILE A 157 -2.65 38.96 33.25
C ILE A 157 -1.54 40.00 33.10
N GLU A 158 -1.47 40.94 34.04
CA GLU A 158 -0.38 41.91 34.09
C GLU A 158 0.97 41.17 34.28
N PRO A 159 2.01 41.45 33.47
CA PRO A 159 3.29 40.75 33.59
C PRO A 159 3.88 40.76 35.00
N SER A 160 3.75 41.88 35.74
CA SER A 160 4.20 41.99 37.14
C SER A 160 3.48 41.05 38.11
N ASP A 161 2.24 40.69 37.78
CA ASP A 161 1.37 39.84 38.60
C ASP A 161 1.41 38.38 38.19
N SER A 162 2.10 38.06 37.10
CA SER A 162 2.18 36.74 36.51
C SER A 162 3.33 35.91 37.08
N CYS A 163 3.55 34.71 36.53
CA CYS A 163 4.66 33.84 36.87
C CYS A 163 5.38 33.30 35.64
N ILE A 164 6.64 32.93 35.85
CA ILE A 164 7.47 32.25 34.86
C ILE A 164 7.17 30.76 34.90
N VAL A 165 7.19 30.15 33.72
CA VAL A 165 7.07 28.71 33.55
C VAL A 165 8.27 28.18 32.78
N GLN A 166 8.82 27.09 33.28
CA GLN A 166 9.87 26.34 32.62
C GLN A 166 9.22 25.41 31.60
N VAL A 167 9.61 25.56 30.34
CA VAL A 167 8.98 24.88 29.20
C VAL A 167 9.98 23.96 28.53
N LYS A 168 9.59 22.69 28.40
CA LYS A 168 10.32 21.70 27.62
C LYS A 168 9.63 21.50 26.27
N ALA A 169 10.42 21.48 25.21
CA ALA A 169 9.92 21.27 23.85
C ALA A 169 10.92 20.49 23.01
N THR A 170 10.52 20.07 21.82
CA THR A 170 11.39 19.30 20.90
C THR A 170 12.22 20.22 19.99
N GLU A 171 11.55 21.19 19.37
CA GLU A 171 12.19 22.09 18.39
C GLU A 171 11.39 23.39 18.21
N PHE A 172 12.05 24.42 17.67
CA PHE A 172 11.44 25.63 17.14
C PHE A 172 10.86 25.39 15.75
N MET A 173 9.66 25.91 15.50
CA MET A 173 8.99 25.91 14.20
C MET A 173 8.66 27.34 13.78
N ALA A 174 8.83 27.66 12.49
CA ALA A 174 8.34 28.93 11.94
C ALA A 174 6.81 29.00 12.09
N SER A 175 6.29 30.16 12.51
CA SER A 175 4.87 30.34 12.75
C SER A 175 4.51 31.82 12.81
N ASP A 176 3.60 32.24 11.94
CA ASP A 176 3.06 33.61 11.96
C ASP A 176 1.99 33.81 13.03
N LYS A 177 1.54 32.71 13.68
CA LYS A 177 0.49 32.74 14.72
C LYS A 177 0.86 33.55 15.96
N TYR A 178 2.17 33.73 16.19
CA TYR A 178 2.74 34.38 17.36
C TYR A 178 3.64 35.53 16.92
N LYS A 179 3.82 36.54 17.78
CA LYS A 179 4.60 37.73 17.45
C LYS A 179 6.08 37.45 17.22
N CYS A 180 6.65 36.45 17.90
CA CYS A 180 8.05 36.07 17.69
C CYS A 180 8.35 35.59 16.25
N GLY A 181 7.34 35.23 15.45
CA GLY A 181 7.51 34.67 14.10
C GLY A 181 7.88 33.17 14.09
N PHE A 182 7.95 32.57 15.28
CA PHE A 182 8.21 31.15 15.49
C PHE A 182 7.58 30.70 16.81
N THR A 183 7.46 29.39 17.00
CA THR A 183 6.88 28.76 18.19
C THR A 183 7.55 27.43 18.50
N LEU A 184 7.09 26.74 19.54
CA LEU A 184 7.63 25.45 19.97
C LEU A 184 6.78 24.27 19.46
N ARG A 185 7.45 23.18 19.08
CA ARG A 185 6.81 21.89 18.81
C ARG A 185 6.76 21.05 20.08
N PHE A 186 5.57 20.50 20.35
CA PHE A 186 5.26 19.71 21.54
C PHE A 186 5.68 20.36 22.87
N PRO A 187 5.35 21.65 23.11
CA PRO A 187 5.70 22.31 24.36
C PRO A 187 4.94 21.70 25.54
N ARG A 188 5.65 21.47 26.64
CA ARG A 188 5.11 21.00 27.91
C ARG A 188 5.65 21.87 29.03
N LEU A 189 4.78 22.23 29.96
CA LEU A 189 5.19 22.89 31.20
C LEU A 189 5.89 21.85 32.08
N GLU A 190 7.12 22.14 32.49
CA GLU A 190 7.88 21.27 33.39
C GLU A 190 7.74 21.74 34.84
N LYS A 191 7.80 23.05 35.07
CA LYS A 191 7.70 23.63 36.40
C LYS A 191 7.14 25.06 36.36
N PHE A 192 6.33 25.41 37.35
CA PHE A 192 6.03 26.81 37.68
C PHE A 192 7.21 27.38 38.48
N ARG A 193 7.90 28.38 37.93
CA ARG A 193 9.13 28.96 38.49
C ARG A 193 8.80 30.11 39.42
N GLU A 194 8.40 29.76 40.64
CA GLU A 194 8.13 30.74 41.70
C GLU A 194 9.41 31.36 42.28
N ASP A 195 10.55 30.73 42.02
CA ASP A 195 11.89 31.18 42.39
C ASP A 195 12.40 32.35 41.55
N LYS A 196 11.74 32.65 40.41
CA LYS A 196 12.14 33.72 39.50
C LYS A 196 11.13 34.85 39.45
N ALA A 197 11.63 36.09 39.38
CA ALA A 197 10.81 37.26 39.18
C ALA A 197 10.38 37.38 37.70
N TRP A 198 9.23 38.01 37.45
CA TRP A 198 8.63 38.10 36.11
C TRP A 198 9.56 38.69 35.02
N HIS A 199 10.49 39.57 35.40
CA HIS A 199 11.44 40.22 34.48
C HIS A 199 12.66 39.35 34.14
N GLU A 200 12.81 38.18 34.78
CA GLU A 200 13.88 37.21 34.52
C GLU A 200 13.47 36.14 33.50
N CYS A 201 12.37 36.37 32.77
CA CYS A 201 11.96 35.49 31.69
C CYS A 201 12.84 35.66 30.45
N VAL A 202 12.79 34.66 29.58
CA VAL A 202 13.62 34.61 28.37
C VAL A 202 13.40 35.84 27.49
N THR A 203 14.51 36.41 27.03
CA THR A 203 14.49 37.51 26.07
C THR A 203 14.27 37.00 24.64
N TYR A 204 13.74 37.85 23.77
CA TYR A 204 13.59 37.50 22.36
C TYR A 204 14.94 37.18 21.70
N GLN A 205 16.01 37.87 22.09
CA GLN A 205 17.35 37.60 21.58
C GLN A 205 17.86 36.23 22.02
N GLU A 206 17.71 35.86 23.29
CA GLU A 206 18.08 34.53 23.78
C GLU A 206 17.31 33.42 23.05
N LEU A 207 16.04 33.64 22.69
CA LEU A 207 15.29 32.68 21.88
C LEU A 207 15.83 32.55 20.46
N ILE A 208 16.25 33.66 19.83
CA ILE A 208 16.90 33.61 18.51
C ILE A 208 18.22 32.85 18.62
N ASP A 209 19.04 33.16 19.61
CA ASP A 209 20.33 32.52 19.83
C ASP A 209 20.16 31.01 20.06
N LEU A 210 19.17 30.61 20.87
CA LEU A 210 18.82 29.20 21.09
C LEU A 210 18.35 28.53 19.79
N ARG A 211 17.54 29.21 18.99
CA ARG A 211 17.04 28.70 17.71
C ARG A 211 18.18 28.50 16.70
N GLU A 212 19.13 29.42 16.63
CA GLU A 212 20.24 29.36 15.69
C GLU A 212 21.29 28.31 16.09
N LYS A 213 21.62 28.24 17.38
CA LYS A 213 22.67 27.38 17.95
C LYS A 213 22.56 25.91 17.50
N ASN A 214 21.34 25.37 17.44
CA ASN A 214 21.08 23.98 17.07
C ASN A 214 20.15 23.83 15.85
N SER A 215 20.07 24.86 14.99
CA SER A 215 19.18 24.90 13.82
C SER A 215 17.73 24.51 14.14
N GLY A 216 17.24 24.98 15.30
CA GLY A 216 15.89 24.78 15.78
C GLY A 216 15.69 23.61 16.74
N LYS A 217 16.60 22.63 16.85
CA LYS A 217 16.44 21.51 17.81
C LYS A 217 16.82 21.92 19.23
N LEU A 218 16.06 21.51 20.24
CA LEU A 218 16.39 21.81 21.65
C LEU A 218 17.26 20.75 22.32
N ALA A 219 17.45 19.58 21.70
CA ALA A 219 18.39 18.56 22.19
C ALA A 219 19.83 19.03 21.96
N SER A 220 20.49 19.50 23.03
CA SER A 220 21.81 20.16 22.95
C SER A 220 22.94 19.41 23.67
N ARG A 221 22.58 18.45 24.53
CA ARG A 221 23.50 17.68 25.37
C ARG A 221 23.54 16.22 24.92
N PHE A 222 24.59 15.52 25.32
CA PHE A 222 24.81 14.10 25.02
C PHE A 222 24.85 13.29 26.32
N MET A 223 24.53 11.99 26.22
CA MET A 223 24.75 11.05 27.31
C MET A 223 26.15 10.46 27.19
N GLU A 224 26.97 10.57 28.24
CA GLU A 224 28.26 9.86 28.32
C GLU A 224 28.08 8.50 29.00
N HIS A 225 28.96 7.56 28.66
CA HIS A 225 29.10 6.29 29.37
C HIS A 225 30.24 6.49 30.37
N GLU A 226 29.96 6.53 31.66
CA GLU A 226 31.03 6.48 32.67
C GLU A 226 31.69 5.10 32.56
N GLY A 227 32.94 5.09 32.10
CA GLY A 227 33.81 3.92 32.12
C GLY A 227 34.58 3.91 33.44
N ASN A 228 34.12 3.06 34.35
CA ASN A 228 34.78 2.55 35.56
C ASN A 228 35.01 3.48 36.77
N GLU A 229 34.53 2.98 37.92
CA GLU A 229 35.04 3.14 39.30
C GLU A 229 34.87 4.50 40.00
N ASP A 230 33.65 4.84 40.41
CA ASP A 230 33.22 4.94 41.82
C ASP A 230 31.73 5.33 41.90
N PHE A 231 30.94 4.56 42.65
CA PHE A 231 29.48 4.72 42.78
C PHE A 231 29.15 5.83 43.79
N ASP A 232 29.12 7.10 43.34
CA ASP A 232 28.58 8.18 44.17
C ASP A 232 27.04 8.17 44.15
N LEU A 233 26.47 7.57 45.18
CA LEU A 233 25.06 7.67 45.54
C LEU A 233 24.80 9.07 46.11
N ASN A 234 23.81 9.80 45.58
CA ASN A 234 23.24 10.93 46.31
C ASN A 234 22.49 10.41 47.56
N ASP A 235 22.36 11.26 48.59
CA ASP A 235 21.74 10.95 49.90
C ASP A 235 20.29 10.38 49.80
N ASP A 236 19.64 10.55 48.65
CA ASP A 236 18.28 10.05 48.35
C ASP A 236 18.24 8.75 47.50
N GLY A 237 19.38 8.11 47.22
CA GLY A 237 19.45 6.82 46.52
C GLY A 237 19.09 6.85 45.03
N GLN A 238 19.06 8.02 44.39
CA GLN A 238 18.85 8.15 42.94
C GLN A 238 20.16 8.14 42.16
N ARG A 239 20.15 7.44 41.01
CA ARG A 239 21.27 7.33 40.07
C ARG A 239 21.51 8.67 39.36
N THR A 240 22.69 9.25 39.53
CA THR A 240 23.07 10.48 38.83
C THR A 240 23.67 10.13 37.47
N ILE A 241 23.12 10.68 36.38
CA ILE A 241 23.73 10.58 35.04
C ILE A 241 24.48 11.90 34.80
N THR A 242 25.79 11.84 34.65
CA THR A 242 26.62 13.01 34.35
C THR A 242 26.42 13.43 32.89
N MET A 243 26.02 14.69 32.68
CA MET A 243 25.73 15.26 31.36
C MET A 243 26.81 16.30 31.01
N THR A 244 27.49 16.16 29.88
CA THR A 244 28.51 17.11 29.44
C THR A 244 27.98 18.05 28.35
N ARG A 245 28.42 19.31 28.42
CA ARG A 245 28.17 20.32 27.38
C ARG A 245 29.25 20.15 26.31
N LYS A 246 28.84 20.10 25.04
CA LYS A 246 29.72 19.91 23.86
C LYS A 246 31.05 20.67 23.97
N LEU A 247 32.18 19.96 23.98
CA LEU A 247 33.46 20.52 23.54
C LEU A 247 33.36 20.84 22.05
N GLN A 248 33.67 22.08 21.67
CA GLN A 248 33.64 22.53 20.28
C GLN A 248 34.58 21.68 19.42
N THR A 249 34.06 20.62 18.80
CA THR A 249 34.77 19.91 17.75
C THR A 249 34.68 20.74 16.47
N LYS A 250 35.88 21.05 15.94
CA LYS A 250 36.11 21.80 14.70
C LYS A 250 35.10 21.38 13.64
N SER A 251 34.47 22.38 13.02
CA SER A 251 33.50 22.25 11.94
C SER A 251 33.87 21.15 10.94
N ARG A 252 33.29 19.96 11.11
CA ARG A 252 33.12 19.06 9.97
C ARG A 252 32.15 19.80 9.06
N GLN A 253 32.69 20.33 7.97
CA GLN A 253 31.96 21.12 6.98
C GLN A 253 30.56 20.53 6.84
N GLN A 254 29.53 21.31 7.15
CA GLN A 254 28.15 20.89 6.93
C GLN A 254 28.09 20.34 5.52
N ALA A 255 27.83 19.04 5.39
CA ALA A 255 27.54 18.46 4.09
C ALA A 255 26.40 19.31 3.54
N LYS A 256 26.69 20.04 2.45
CA LYS A 256 25.68 20.86 1.77
C LYS A 256 24.42 20.00 1.62
N PRO A 257 23.21 20.55 1.76
CA PRO A 257 22.00 19.79 1.50
C PRO A 257 22.13 19.20 0.10
N THR A 258 22.44 17.92 0.04
CA THR A 258 22.73 17.23 -1.20
C THR A 258 21.62 16.24 -1.37
N VAL A 259 20.96 16.31 -2.51
CA VAL A 259 19.90 15.41 -2.94
C VAL A 259 20.33 13.95 -2.67
N ASP A 260 19.44 13.09 -2.15
CA ASP A 260 19.73 11.65 -1.92
C ASP A 260 20.33 11.04 -3.20
N SER A 261 21.28 10.11 -3.08
CA SER A 261 21.97 9.52 -4.24
C SER A 261 21.00 8.91 -5.26
N ARG A 262 19.80 8.47 -4.84
CA ARG A 262 18.75 7.96 -5.73
C ARG A 262 18.07 9.04 -6.59
N PHE A 263 18.25 10.31 -6.25
CA PHE A 263 17.70 11.46 -6.98
C PHE A 263 18.80 12.31 -7.66
N ARG A 264 20.07 11.90 -7.56
CA ARG A 264 21.17 12.47 -8.37
C ARG A 264 21.27 11.70 -9.68
N GLY A 265 21.33 12.44 -10.79
CA GLY A 265 21.73 11.85 -12.06
C GLY A 265 23.24 11.64 -12.12
N ILE A 266 23.69 10.70 -12.95
CA ILE A 266 25.11 10.55 -13.28
C ILE A 266 25.61 11.78 -14.05
N ASP A 267 26.89 12.12 -13.83
CA ASP A 267 27.60 13.10 -14.66
C ASP A 267 27.76 12.57 -16.09
N GLN A 268 26.93 13.10 -16.99
CA GLN A 268 26.85 12.68 -18.39
C GLN A 268 28.16 12.93 -19.15
N GLN A 269 28.97 13.89 -18.70
CA GLN A 269 30.23 14.26 -19.37
C GLN A 269 31.34 13.25 -19.09
N ALA A 270 31.22 12.44 -18.04
CA ALA A 270 32.24 11.46 -17.63
C ALA A 270 32.08 10.09 -18.32
N VAL A 271 30.98 9.84 -19.03
CA VAL A 271 30.66 8.52 -19.63
C VAL A 271 30.99 8.52 -21.12
N LYS A 272 31.84 7.57 -21.55
CA LYS A 272 32.21 7.40 -22.96
C LYS A 272 31.10 6.64 -23.70
N GLN A 273 30.56 7.23 -24.77
CA GLN A 273 29.57 6.58 -25.63
C GLN A 273 30.21 5.45 -26.43
N THR A 274 29.61 4.26 -26.41
CA THR A 274 30.02 3.04 -27.11
C THR A 274 29.02 2.62 -28.19
N GLY A 275 27.75 3.04 -28.09
CA GLY A 275 26.68 2.77 -29.04
C GLY A 275 25.76 3.97 -29.28
N HIS A 276 24.90 3.90 -30.29
CA HIS A 276 24.01 5.02 -30.69
C HIS A 276 22.56 4.62 -30.97
N PHE A 277 22.17 3.36 -30.70
CA PHE A 277 20.81 2.89 -31.01
C PHE A 277 19.72 3.51 -30.12
N LEU A 278 20.10 4.11 -28.98
CA LEU A 278 19.20 4.91 -28.13
C LEU A 278 19.28 6.42 -28.42
N SER A 279 19.95 6.83 -29.51
CA SER A 279 20.12 8.25 -29.85
C SER A 279 18.77 8.98 -29.95
N ASN A 280 18.74 10.21 -29.44
CA ASN A 280 17.57 11.07 -29.37
C ASN A 280 16.41 10.59 -28.48
N LEU A 281 16.57 9.48 -27.75
CA LEU A 281 15.56 8.99 -26.81
C LEU A 281 15.84 9.45 -25.38
N GLN A 282 14.76 9.73 -24.65
CA GLN A 282 14.78 10.17 -23.26
C GLN A 282 14.08 9.15 -22.37
N PHE A 283 14.76 8.73 -21.31
CA PHE A 283 14.26 7.73 -20.37
C PHE A 283 14.18 8.30 -18.96
N CYS A 284 13.15 7.91 -18.21
CA CYS A 284 13.03 8.26 -16.79
C CYS A 284 13.17 7.01 -15.93
N ILE A 285 14.32 6.85 -15.24
CA ILE A 285 14.53 5.70 -14.37
C ILE A 285 14.06 6.03 -12.96
N MET A 286 13.06 5.30 -12.49
CA MET A 286 12.48 5.49 -11.16
C MET A 286 13.28 4.72 -10.11
N GLU A 287 13.44 3.42 -10.31
CA GLU A 287 14.04 2.50 -9.35
C GLU A 287 14.80 1.39 -10.09
N GLY A 288 15.97 1.01 -9.56
CA GLY A 288 16.74 -0.15 -10.02
C GLY A 288 16.22 -1.47 -9.43
N ASN A 289 16.93 -2.57 -9.68
CA ASN A 289 16.69 -3.86 -9.04
C ASN A 289 17.97 -4.35 -8.32
N ALA A 290 17.95 -5.58 -7.80
CA ALA A 290 19.11 -6.17 -7.11
C ALA A 290 20.34 -6.39 -8.02
N LYS A 291 20.16 -6.47 -9.35
CA LYS A 291 21.23 -6.71 -10.33
C LYS A 291 21.79 -5.42 -10.92
N HIS A 292 20.94 -4.43 -11.15
CA HIS A 292 21.28 -3.15 -11.76
C HIS A 292 20.74 -2.02 -10.91
N THR A 293 21.64 -1.23 -10.33
CA THR A 293 21.24 -0.03 -9.61
C THR A 293 20.70 1.02 -10.59
N LYS A 294 19.97 2.01 -10.07
CA LYS A 294 19.49 3.14 -10.89
C LYS A 294 20.65 3.81 -11.65
N ALA A 295 21.79 4.00 -10.98
CA ALA A 295 22.98 4.58 -11.57
C ALA A 295 23.50 3.71 -12.72
N ASP A 296 23.61 2.39 -12.53
CA ASP A 296 24.09 1.49 -13.58
C ASP A 296 23.21 1.56 -14.83
N LEU A 297 21.89 1.64 -14.66
CA LEU A 297 20.94 1.77 -15.76
C LEU A 297 21.08 3.12 -16.47
N GLU A 298 21.23 4.22 -15.73
CA GLU A 298 21.47 5.53 -16.33
C GLU A 298 22.76 5.51 -17.16
N LYS A 299 23.83 4.90 -16.62
CA LYS A 299 25.11 4.74 -17.31
C LYS A 299 24.96 3.95 -18.61
N LEU A 300 24.28 2.80 -18.56
CA LEU A 300 24.04 1.96 -19.74
C LEU A 300 23.26 2.69 -20.83
N ILE A 301 22.28 3.52 -20.46
CA ILE A 301 21.53 4.33 -21.43
C ILE A 301 22.45 5.36 -22.10
N TYR A 302 23.30 6.05 -21.32
CA TYR A 302 24.26 7.02 -21.86
C TYR A 302 25.32 6.37 -22.75
N GLU A 303 25.87 5.22 -22.35
CA GLU A 303 26.84 4.46 -23.14
C GLU A 303 26.26 4.12 -24.53
N ASN A 304 24.95 3.90 -24.64
CA ASN A 304 24.27 3.57 -25.90
C ASN A 304 23.60 4.77 -26.60
N GLY A 305 23.95 6.00 -26.20
CA GLY A 305 23.57 7.25 -26.87
C GLY A 305 22.23 7.84 -26.43
N GLY A 306 21.56 7.27 -25.43
CA GLY A 306 20.33 7.78 -24.86
C GLY A 306 20.55 8.84 -23.79
N THR A 307 19.47 9.48 -23.36
CA THR A 307 19.50 10.50 -22.29
C THR A 307 18.55 10.14 -21.15
N CYS A 308 18.95 10.44 -19.91
CA CYS A 308 18.15 10.14 -18.72
C CYS A 308 17.62 11.43 -18.08
N VAL A 309 16.33 11.44 -17.75
CA VAL A 309 15.66 12.52 -17.02
C VAL A 309 15.22 12.04 -15.64
N GLN A 310 15.26 12.93 -14.64
CA GLN A 310 14.86 12.59 -13.27
C GLN A 310 13.34 12.63 -13.05
N ASN A 311 12.63 13.37 -13.91
CA ASN A 311 11.17 13.47 -13.92
C ASN A 311 10.68 13.20 -15.33
N ALA A 312 9.62 12.41 -15.48
CA ALA A 312 8.99 12.21 -16.78
C ALA A 312 8.42 13.56 -17.30
N ILE A 313 8.84 13.93 -18.50
CA ILE A 313 8.42 15.12 -19.23
C ILE A 313 7.78 14.68 -20.56
N PRO A 314 7.02 15.53 -21.28
CA PRO A 314 6.30 15.10 -22.48
C PRO A 314 7.17 14.48 -23.60
N LYS A 315 8.49 14.75 -23.60
CA LYS A 315 9.45 14.18 -24.55
C LYS A 315 10.05 12.84 -24.08
N THR A 316 9.77 12.41 -22.86
CA THR A 316 10.21 11.12 -22.32
C THR A 316 9.55 9.99 -23.10
N HIS A 317 10.37 9.08 -23.64
CA HIS A 317 9.95 7.92 -24.40
C HIS A 317 9.21 6.92 -23.49
N CYS A 318 9.86 6.49 -22.41
CA CYS A 318 9.23 5.63 -21.40
C CYS A 318 9.86 5.80 -20.01
N VAL A 319 9.13 5.31 -19.00
CA VAL A 319 9.55 5.29 -17.61
C VAL A 319 9.96 3.86 -17.25
N ILE A 320 11.14 3.67 -16.64
CA ILE A 320 11.70 2.35 -16.35
C ILE A 320 11.71 2.10 -14.84
N THR A 321 11.30 0.90 -14.42
CA THR A 321 11.30 0.49 -13.01
C THR A 321 11.72 -0.96 -12.80
N GLY A 322 12.46 -1.21 -11.72
CA GLY A 322 12.92 -2.54 -11.30
C GLY A 322 12.08 -3.22 -10.23
N ILE A 323 10.94 -2.64 -9.86
CA ILE A 323 10.03 -3.27 -8.90
C ILE A 323 9.46 -4.51 -9.58
N GLN A 324 9.71 -5.68 -9.00
CA GLN A 324 8.99 -6.90 -9.36
C GLN A 324 7.52 -6.69 -9.01
N THR A 325 6.71 -6.49 -10.05
CA THR A 325 5.27 -6.50 -9.90
C THR A 325 4.87 -7.93 -9.58
N LYS A 326 4.38 -8.16 -8.36
CA LYS A 326 3.45 -9.28 -8.17
C LYS A 326 2.25 -8.92 -9.04
N HIS A 327 2.12 -9.54 -10.21
CA HIS A 327 0.93 -9.33 -11.03
C HIS A 327 -0.29 -9.51 -10.12
N PRO A 328 -1.24 -8.56 -10.09
CA PRO A 328 -2.43 -8.71 -9.28
C PRO A 328 -3.08 -10.02 -9.70
N ARG A 329 -3.33 -10.88 -8.71
CA ARG A 329 -3.88 -12.22 -8.87
C ARG A 329 -5.32 -12.22 -9.42
N LYS A 330 -5.86 -11.09 -9.89
CA LYS A 330 -7.21 -10.88 -10.42
C LYS A 330 -7.16 -9.80 -11.50
N ILE A 331 -7.46 -10.17 -12.75
CA ILE A 331 -7.41 -9.26 -13.91
C ILE A 331 -8.72 -9.44 -14.71
N PRO A 332 -9.55 -8.40 -14.87
CA PRO A 332 -10.76 -8.48 -15.71
C PRO A 332 -10.48 -8.50 -17.22
N SER A 333 -9.38 -7.87 -17.68
CA SER A 333 -8.87 -7.90 -19.05
C SER A 333 -7.37 -7.60 -19.03
N TYR A 334 -6.56 -8.25 -19.86
CA TYR A 334 -5.11 -8.01 -19.98
C TYR A 334 -4.80 -6.54 -20.29
N PHE A 335 -5.70 -5.85 -20.98
CA PHE A 335 -5.59 -4.42 -21.26
C PHE A 335 -6.11 -3.51 -20.13
N ASP A 336 -6.70 -4.08 -19.09
CA ASP A 336 -7.06 -3.41 -17.83
C ASP A 336 -5.99 -3.62 -16.74
N VAL A 337 -4.87 -4.29 -17.09
CA VAL A 337 -3.65 -4.34 -16.30
C VAL A 337 -3.14 -2.92 -16.15
N LEU A 338 -3.56 -2.24 -15.09
CA LEU A 338 -2.92 -1.01 -14.65
C LEU A 338 -3.34 -0.50 -13.26
N HIS A 339 -3.66 -1.41 -12.34
CA HIS A 339 -3.79 -1.06 -10.93
C HIS A 339 -2.86 -1.96 -10.12
N LEU A 340 -1.61 -1.51 -9.94
CA LEU A 340 -0.84 -1.99 -8.80
C LEU A 340 -1.61 -1.58 -7.54
N ASP A 341 -2.07 -2.55 -6.77
CA ASP A 341 -2.37 -2.34 -5.37
C ASP A 341 -1.07 -1.95 -4.66
N ASN A 342 -0.84 -0.64 -4.54
CA ASN A 342 0.21 -0.01 -3.75
C ASN A 342 1.68 -0.36 -4.12
N PRO A 343 2.24 0.20 -5.21
CA PRO A 343 3.69 0.36 -5.33
C PRO A 343 4.22 1.13 -4.11
N SER A 344 5.31 0.66 -3.51
CA SER A 344 6.02 1.36 -2.42
C SER A 344 6.28 2.83 -2.76
N SER A 345 6.61 3.11 -4.02
CA SER A 345 6.88 4.44 -4.56
C SER A 345 5.61 5.27 -4.85
N ILE A 346 5.46 6.40 -4.17
CA ILE A 346 4.36 7.37 -4.39
C ILE A 346 4.41 7.99 -5.80
N ARG A 347 5.63 8.19 -6.32
CA ARG A 347 5.83 8.79 -7.65
C ARG A 347 5.35 7.85 -8.75
N LEU A 348 5.66 6.56 -8.63
CA LEU A 348 5.19 5.54 -9.57
C LEU A 348 3.67 5.40 -9.56
N ARG A 349 3.04 5.43 -8.36
CA ARG A 349 1.57 5.47 -8.20
C ARG A 349 0.93 6.59 -9.00
N THR A 350 1.53 7.78 -8.92
CA THR A 350 0.99 8.97 -9.59
C THR A 350 1.11 8.85 -11.10
N LEU A 351 2.25 8.35 -11.62
CA LEU A 351 2.45 8.15 -13.05
C LEU A 351 1.51 7.09 -13.63
N ILE A 352 1.35 5.96 -12.94
CA ILE A 352 0.40 4.89 -13.31
C ILE A 352 -1.02 5.43 -13.41
N LYS A 353 -1.45 6.21 -12.41
CA LYS A 353 -2.80 6.77 -12.38
C LYS A 353 -3.06 7.74 -13.55
N ASN A 354 -2.04 8.49 -13.94
CA ASN A 354 -2.19 9.51 -14.98
C ASN A 354 -2.17 8.94 -16.41
N LYS A 355 -1.63 7.73 -16.63
CA LYS A 355 -1.56 7.04 -17.93
C LYS A 355 -0.93 7.86 -19.08
N LEU A 356 -0.09 8.84 -18.74
CA LEU A 356 0.54 9.73 -19.73
C LEU A 356 1.80 9.15 -20.37
N TYR A 357 2.41 8.14 -19.74
CA TYR A 357 3.67 7.55 -20.17
C TYR A 357 3.59 6.03 -20.11
N ASP A 358 4.30 5.36 -21.02
CA ASP A 358 4.53 3.93 -20.94
C ASP A 358 5.51 3.63 -19.80
N ILE A 359 5.14 2.72 -18.90
CA ILE A 359 5.95 2.30 -17.76
C ILE A 359 6.34 0.85 -18.00
N VAL A 360 7.65 0.63 -18.07
CA VAL A 360 8.25 -0.62 -18.53
C VAL A 360 9.18 -1.19 -17.46
N HIS A 361 9.25 -2.51 -17.37
CA HIS A 361 10.16 -3.22 -16.50
C HIS A 361 11.60 -3.18 -17.03
N ILE A 362 12.61 -3.21 -16.14
CA ILE A 362 14.04 -3.20 -16.51
C ILE A 362 14.40 -4.30 -17.52
N ALA A 363 13.72 -5.45 -17.48
CA ALA A 363 13.99 -6.57 -18.37
C ALA A 363 13.98 -6.18 -19.86
N TRP A 364 13.07 -5.30 -20.26
CA TRP A 364 13.02 -4.79 -21.64
C TRP A 364 14.28 -4.02 -22.03
N LEU A 365 14.74 -3.11 -21.15
CA LEU A 365 15.94 -2.32 -21.39
C LEU A 365 17.17 -3.23 -21.48
N THR A 366 17.27 -4.23 -20.61
CA THR A 366 18.36 -5.22 -20.64
C THR A 366 18.40 -5.95 -21.98
N ARG A 367 17.24 -6.41 -22.50
CA ARG A 367 17.19 -7.06 -23.82
C ARG A 367 17.55 -6.11 -24.96
N CYS A 368 17.10 -4.86 -24.92
CA CYS A 368 17.51 -3.85 -25.92
C CYS A 368 19.03 -3.64 -25.94
N ILE A 369 19.67 -3.65 -24.77
CA ILE A 369 21.13 -3.52 -24.64
C ILE A 369 21.85 -4.77 -25.15
N GLU A 370 21.36 -5.97 -24.82
CA GLU A 370 21.93 -7.24 -25.30
C GLU A 370 21.88 -7.36 -26.82
N HIS A 371 20.75 -6.99 -27.43
CA HIS A 371 20.56 -7.02 -28.88
C HIS A 371 21.13 -5.79 -29.61
N LYS A 372 21.54 -4.75 -28.87
CA LYS A 372 22.02 -3.45 -29.41
C LYS A 372 21.04 -2.78 -30.38
N GLU A 373 19.74 -2.99 -30.16
CA GLU A 373 18.65 -2.46 -30.98
C GLU A 373 17.46 -2.07 -30.07
N LEU A 374 16.66 -1.10 -30.50
CA LEU A 374 15.42 -0.74 -29.81
C LEU A 374 14.32 -1.75 -30.17
N LEU A 375 14.04 -2.67 -29.25
CA LEU A 375 13.01 -3.70 -29.44
C LEU A 375 11.60 -3.15 -29.14
N PRO A 376 10.56 -3.60 -29.87
CA PRO A 376 9.18 -3.30 -29.50
C PRO A 376 8.85 -3.87 -28.12
N TYR A 377 7.88 -3.25 -27.43
CA TYR A 377 7.44 -3.73 -26.13
C TYR A 377 6.74 -5.09 -26.27
N SER A 378 7.18 -6.08 -25.49
CA SER A 378 6.36 -7.25 -25.21
C SER A 378 5.38 -6.93 -24.11
N LEU A 379 4.25 -7.64 -24.09
CA LEU A 379 3.24 -7.48 -23.05
C LEU A 379 3.81 -7.72 -21.64
N SER A 380 4.72 -8.69 -21.49
CA SER A 380 5.37 -9.00 -20.20
C SER A 380 6.31 -7.90 -19.70
N ASP A 381 6.68 -6.94 -20.56
CA ASP A 381 7.53 -5.81 -20.16
C ASP A 381 6.73 -4.65 -19.58
N LEU A 382 5.45 -4.54 -19.93
CA LEU A 382 4.65 -3.38 -19.64
C LEU A 382 3.98 -3.50 -18.27
N ILE A 383 4.23 -2.51 -17.43
CA ILE A 383 3.53 -2.31 -16.16
C ILE A 383 2.36 -1.36 -16.37
N SER A 384 2.58 -0.34 -17.22
CA SER A 384 1.59 0.66 -17.65
C SER A 384 1.79 0.99 -19.11
N CYS A 385 0.70 1.21 -19.84
CA CYS A 385 0.75 1.78 -21.18
C CYS A 385 -0.18 3.00 -21.31
N THR A 386 0.18 3.86 -22.26
CA THR A 386 -0.65 4.91 -22.80
C THR A 386 -1.76 4.34 -23.69
N ASP A 387 -2.80 5.12 -23.95
CA ASP A 387 -3.89 4.67 -24.83
C ASP A 387 -3.41 4.33 -26.25
N LYS A 388 -2.41 5.07 -26.76
CA LYS A 388 -1.79 4.80 -28.06
C LYS A 388 -1.10 3.43 -28.10
N THR A 389 -0.28 3.14 -27.10
CA THR A 389 0.43 1.86 -26.99
C THR A 389 -0.56 0.72 -26.75
N ARG A 390 -1.62 0.97 -25.96
CA ARG A 390 -2.72 0.02 -25.75
C ARG A 390 -3.44 -0.35 -27.03
N GLU A 391 -3.78 0.62 -27.87
CA GLU A 391 -4.42 0.37 -29.17
C GLU A 391 -3.51 -0.42 -30.11
N ALA A 392 -2.21 -0.11 -30.14
CA ALA A 392 -1.26 -0.87 -30.94
C ALA A 392 -1.15 -2.34 -30.49
N LEU A 393 -1.16 -2.59 -29.18
CA LEU A 393 -1.08 -3.95 -28.63
C LEU A 393 -2.36 -4.75 -28.83
N LYS A 394 -3.55 -4.12 -28.82
CA LYS A 394 -4.83 -4.78 -29.13
C LYS A 394 -4.90 -5.36 -30.54
N LEU A 395 -4.09 -4.84 -31.46
CA LEU A 395 -3.98 -5.38 -32.82
C LEU A 395 -3.09 -6.63 -32.89
N LEU A 396 -2.23 -6.83 -31.88
CA LEU A 396 -1.22 -7.88 -31.85
C LEU A 396 -1.60 -9.03 -30.92
N TYR A 397 -2.35 -8.75 -29.87
CA TYR A 397 -2.68 -9.70 -28.81
C TYR A 397 -4.17 -9.67 -28.44
N ASP A 398 -4.65 -10.80 -27.95
CA ASP A 398 -6.00 -10.95 -27.41
C ASP A 398 -6.18 -10.33 -26.02
N GLU A 399 -7.38 -10.43 -25.47
CA GLU A 399 -7.73 -9.86 -24.17
C GLU A 399 -7.07 -10.56 -22.97
N TYR A 400 -6.36 -11.67 -23.18
CA TYR A 400 -5.66 -12.46 -22.18
C TYR A 400 -4.14 -12.50 -22.39
N GLY A 401 -3.65 -11.92 -23.48
CA GLY A 401 -2.24 -11.78 -23.83
C GLY A 401 -1.70 -12.85 -24.78
N ASP A 402 -2.57 -13.60 -25.47
CA ASP A 402 -2.20 -14.50 -26.56
C ASP A 402 -1.92 -13.73 -27.86
N ALA A 403 -0.88 -14.08 -28.59
CA ALA A 403 -0.45 -13.36 -29.78
C ALA A 403 -1.21 -13.83 -31.04
N TYR A 404 -1.83 -12.91 -31.78
CA TYR A 404 -2.55 -13.26 -33.01
C TYR A 404 -1.63 -13.72 -34.16
N TYR A 405 -0.36 -13.32 -34.12
CA TYR A 405 0.57 -13.45 -35.24
C TYR A 405 1.62 -14.56 -35.03
N ALA A 406 1.71 -15.14 -33.83
CA ALA A 406 2.74 -16.11 -33.48
C ALA A 406 2.11 -17.33 -32.80
N PRO A 407 2.60 -18.55 -33.05
CA PRO A 407 2.13 -19.73 -32.35
C PRO A 407 2.56 -19.68 -30.87
N THR A 408 1.61 -19.89 -29.96
CA THR A 408 1.88 -20.03 -28.53
C THR A 408 2.62 -21.34 -28.22
N ASN A 409 3.41 -21.36 -27.15
CA ASN A 409 3.97 -22.58 -26.57
C ASN A 409 3.25 -23.00 -25.27
N GLU A 410 3.57 -24.19 -24.74
CA GLU A 410 2.93 -24.73 -23.52
C GLU A 410 3.12 -23.83 -22.30
N GLU A 411 4.32 -23.25 -22.12
CA GLU A 411 4.63 -22.38 -20.99
C GLU A 411 3.80 -21.09 -21.05
N GLU A 412 3.79 -20.42 -22.21
CA GLU A 412 3.00 -19.21 -22.49
C GLU A 412 1.51 -19.47 -22.29
N LEU A 413 1.00 -20.56 -22.86
CA LEU A 413 -0.41 -20.92 -22.75
C LEU A 413 -0.80 -21.19 -21.30
N ARG A 414 0.05 -21.86 -20.52
CA ARG A 414 -0.17 -22.10 -19.08
C ARG A 414 -0.22 -20.79 -18.30
N GLU A 415 0.64 -19.83 -18.62
CA GLU A 415 0.58 -18.50 -18.01
C GLU A 415 -0.72 -17.76 -18.35
N ILE A 416 -1.19 -17.85 -19.59
CA ILE A 416 -2.45 -17.26 -20.04
C ILE A 416 -3.63 -17.86 -19.26
N PHE A 417 -3.72 -19.19 -19.17
CA PHE A 417 -4.79 -19.87 -18.40
C PHE A 417 -4.77 -19.54 -16.89
N ASN A 418 -3.58 -19.44 -16.30
CA ASN A 418 -3.44 -19.03 -14.90
C ASN A 418 -3.99 -17.61 -14.66
N LYS A 419 -3.87 -16.71 -15.65
CA LYS A 419 -4.45 -15.35 -15.57
C LYS A 419 -5.98 -15.40 -15.65
N MET A 420 -6.56 -16.24 -16.53
CA MET A 420 -8.01 -16.37 -16.71
C MET A 420 -8.75 -16.89 -15.47
N SER A 421 -8.20 -17.88 -14.76
CA SER A 421 -8.82 -18.56 -13.60
C SER A 421 -9.07 -17.67 -12.36
N SER A 422 -8.73 -16.39 -12.43
CA SER A 422 -8.82 -15.43 -11.34
C SER A 422 -10.04 -14.50 -11.35
N ILE A 423 -10.89 -14.60 -12.37
CA ILE A 423 -12.09 -13.77 -12.51
C ILE A 423 -13.20 -14.37 -11.62
N PRO A 424 -13.76 -13.63 -10.63
CA PRO A 424 -14.92 -14.10 -9.89
C PRO A 424 -16.12 -14.16 -10.83
N SER A 425 -16.81 -15.30 -10.87
CA SER A 425 -18.14 -15.42 -11.47
C SER A 425 -19.06 -14.31 -10.94
N PRO A 426 -19.76 -13.55 -11.81
CA PRO A 426 -20.66 -12.49 -11.35
C PRO A 426 -21.79 -13.09 -10.49
N PRO A 427 -22.25 -12.38 -9.44
CA PRO A 427 -23.34 -12.87 -8.61
C PRO A 427 -24.62 -12.99 -9.45
N ALA A 428 -25.26 -14.14 -9.37
CA ALA A 428 -26.56 -14.43 -9.98
C ALA A 428 -27.65 -13.56 -9.33
N SER A 429 -27.84 -12.34 -9.83
CA SER A 429 -29.11 -11.58 -9.87
C SER A 429 -28.86 -10.09 -10.08
N ALA A 430 -29.12 -9.60 -11.30
CA ALA A 430 -29.48 -8.21 -11.53
C ALA A 430 -30.57 -8.14 -12.61
N PRO A 431 -31.64 -7.34 -12.43
CA PRO A 431 -32.79 -7.35 -13.33
C PRO A 431 -32.52 -6.61 -14.62
N SER A 432 -33.04 -7.16 -15.72
CA SER A 432 -32.94 -6.64 -17.09
C SER A 432 -33.58 -5.25 -17.25
N ILE A 433 -32.82 -4.30 -17.79
CA ILE A 433 -33.33 -3.00 -18.28
C ILE A 433 -33.70 -3.16 -19.78
N PRO A 434 -34.84 -2.61 -20.27
CA PRO A 434 -35.30 -2.84 -21.64
C PRO A 434 -34.48 -2.05 -22.68
N SER A 435 -34.22 -2.68 -23.83
CA SER A 435 -33.50 -2.12 -24.97
C SER A 435 -34.32 -1.06 -25.72
N LYS A 436 -33.72 0.12 -25.95
CA LYS A 436 -34.22 1.11 -26.91
C LYS A 436 -33.70 0.78 -28.31
N LYS A 437 -34.62 0.63 -29.26
CA LYS A 437 -34.34 0.52 -30.71
C LYS A 437 -33.79 1.85 -31.26
N LEU A 438 -32.78 1.80 -32.12
CA LEU A 438 -32.49 2.86 -33.08
C LEU A 438 -32.68 2.37 -34.53
N PRO A 439 -33.08 3.25 -35.47
CA PRO A 439 -33.64 2.88 -36.75
C PRO A 439 -32.60 2.71 -37.87
N ALA A 440 -32.98 1.88 -38.84
CA ALA A 440 -32.27 1.58 -40.07
C ALA A 440 -32.27 2.75 -41.06
N ASN A 441 -31.11 3.04 -41.65
CA ASN A 441 -30.86 3.26 -43.10
C ASN A 441 -29.71 4.25 -43.36
N LYS A 442 -28.63 3.78 -44.01
CA LYS A 442 -28.10 4.38 -45.25
C LYS A 442 -26.98 3.54 -45.89
N LYS A 443 -27.38 2.87 -46.99
CA LYS A 443 -26.72 2.70 -48.30
C LYS A 443 -25.18 2.55 -48.38
N ARG A 444 -24.79 1.34 -48.80
CA ARG A 444 -23.53 0.94 -49.47
C ARG A 444 -23.20 1.76 -50.73
N ARG A 445 -21.90 1.99 -50.98
CA ARG A 445 -21.20 1.88 -52.29
C ARG A 445 -19.75 1.48 -52.00
N LEU A 446 -19.36 0.21 -52.21
CA LEU A 446 -18.88 -0.45 -53.44
C LEU A 446 -17.46 -0.03 -53.84
N ASN A 447 -16.48 -0.65 -53.17
CA ASN A 447 -15.20 -1.14 -53.71
C ASN A 447 -14.57 -2.02 -52.62
N GLU A 448 -15.04 -3.27 -52.50
CA GLU A 448 -14.44 -4.30 -51.65
C GLU A 448 -13.97 -5.46 -52.53
N LEU A 449 -12.70 -5.81 -52.38
CA LEU A 449 -12.07 -7.00 -52.92
C LEU A 449 -12.61 -8.25 -52.19
N VAL A 450 -12.70 -9.34 -52.95
CA VAL A 450 -13.24 -10.65 -52.59
C VAL A 450 -12.60 -11.21 -51.29
N PRO A 451 -13.38 -11.69 -50.30
CA PRO A 451 -12.83 -12.30 -49.09
C PRO A 451 -12.39 -13.75 -49.34
N LEU A 452 -11.16 -14.07 -48.94
CA LEU A 452 -10.75 -15.44 -48.65
C LEU A 452 -11.57 -15.94 -47.45
N SER A 453 -12.13 -17.13 -47.60
CA SER A 453 -12.99 -17.82 -46.65
C SER A 453 -12.39 -17.92 -45.25
N GLN A 454 -12.74 -16.96 -44.39
CA GLN A 454 -12.78 -17.17 -42.95
C GLN A 454 -14.22 -17.55 -42.63
N THR A 455 -14.41 -18.80 -42.21
CA THR A 455 -15.63 -19.23 -41.53
C THR A 455 -15.67 -18.47 -40.20
N THR A 456 -16.17 -17.25 -40.23
CA THR A 456 -16.37 -16.44 -39.02
C THR A 456 -17.44 -17.13 -38.21
N ILE A 457 -17.02 -17.90 -37.21
CA ILE A 457 -17.92 -18.33 -36.13
C ILE A 457 -18.41 -17.04 -35.50
N ASN A 458 -19.70 -16.80 -35.63
CA ASN A 458 -20.37 -15.61 -35.13
C ASN A 458 -20.45 -15.74 -33.60
N ILE A 459 -19.44 -15.25 -32.88
CA ILE A 459 -19.40 -15.24 -31.41
C ILE A 459 -20.27 -14.07 -30.91
N GLU A 460 -21.57 -14.11 -31.21
CA GLU A 460 -22.56 -13.27 -30.54
C GLU A 460 -23.40 -14.13 -29.60
N LYS A 461 -23.16 -13.96 -28.29
CA LYS A 461 -23.94 -14.47 -27.15
C LYS A 461 -24.15 -15.99 -27.12
N ILE A 462 -23.05 -16.75 -27.08
CA ILE A 462 -23.11 -18.10 -26.51
C ILE A 462 -23.13 -17.91 -24.97
N PRO A 463 -24.13 -18.42 -24.24
CA PRO A 463 -24.11 -18.45 -22.78
C PRO A 463 -22.80 -19.07 -22.31
N ASN A 464 -22.18 -18.52 -21.26
CA ASN A 464 -20.95 -19.10 -20.74
C ASN A 464 -21.25 -20.57 -20.34
N PRO A 465 -20.66 -21.58 -21.02
CA PRO A 465 -20.99 -22.99 -20.78
C PRO A 465 -20.70 -23.43 -19.34
N LEU A 466 -19.93 -22.62 -18.59
CA LEU A 466 -19.55 -22.84 -17.21
C LEU A 466 -20.69 -22.68 -16.19
N ASP A 467 -21.83 -22.10 -16.58
CA ASP A 467 -22.95 -21.87 -15.65
C ASP A 467 -23.83 -23.13 -15.45
N ASP A 468 -23.76 -24.12 -16.36
CA ASP A 468 -24.50 -25.38 -16.30
C ASP A 468 -23.59 -26.56 -16.69
N ARG A 469 -23.50 -27.58 -15.81
CA ARG A 469 -22.64 -28.75 -16.03
C ARG A 469 -23.01 -29.54 -17.28
N ASP A 470 -24.28 -29.56 -17.67
CA ASP A 470 -24.69 -30.29 -18.88
C ASP A 470 -24.37 -29.51 -20.16
N GLN A 471 -24.40 -28.18 -20.12
CA GLN A 471 -23.94 -27.34 -21.24
C GLN A 471 -22.42 -27.43 -21.42
N LEU A 472 -21.64 -27.39 -20.33
CA LEU A 472 -20.20 -27.59 -20.38
C LEU A 472 -19.81 -28.94 -20.99
N ARG A 473 -20.52 -30.01 -20.61
CA ARG A 473 -20.29 -31.35 -21.16
C ARG A 473 -20.60 -31.43 -22.64
N THR A 474 -21.69 -30.82 -23.07
CA THR A 474 -22.08 -30.77 -24.48
C THR A 474 -21.02 -30.02 -25.29
N PHE A 475 -20.56 -28.87 -24.79
CA PHE A 475 -19.47 -28.11 -25.39
C PHE A 475 -18.17 -28.93 -25.51
N ILE A 476 -17.72 -29.58 -24.43
CA ILE A 476 -16.52 -30.43 -24.45
C ILE A 476 -16.69 -31.54 -25.49
N SER A 477 -17.86 -32.16 -25.55
CA SER A 477 -18.14 -33.24 -26.51
C SER A 477 -18.11 -32.78 -27.96
N GLU A 478 -18.72 -31.62 -28.27
CA GLU A 478 -18.69 -31.03 -29.61
C GLU A 478 -17.27 -30.60 -30.00
N PHE A 479 -16.52 -30.05 -29.05
CA PHE A 479 -15.14 -29.65 -29.24
C PHE A 479 -14.23 -30.86 -29.51
N GLU A 480 -14.28 -31.90 -28.67
CA GLU A 480 -13.52 -33.14 -28.85
C GLU A 480 -13.85 -33.78 -30.21
N ASN A 481 -15.13 -33.88 -30.58
CA ASN A 481 -15.55 -34.45 -31.86
C ASN A 481 -15.15 -33.59 -33.07
N GLY A 482 -15.06 -32.26 -32.91
CA GLY A 482 -14.67 -31.35 -33.99
C GLY A 482 -13.17 -31.41 -34.32
N TYR A 483 -12.33 -31.55 -33.30
CA TYR A 483 -10.86 -31.55 -33.46
C TYR A 483 -10.25 -32.96 -33.49
N PHE A 484 -10.87 -33.92 -32.80
CA PHE A 484 -10.39 -35.30 -32.64
C PHE A 484 -11.50 -36.33 -32.95
N PRO A 485 -12.08 -36.32 -34.17
CA PRO A 485 -13.21 -37.21 -34.51
C PRO A 485 -12.84 -38.70 -34.50
N ASP A 486 -11.59 -39.03 -34.84
CA ASP A 486 -11.10 -40.41 -35.01
C ASP A 486 -10.25 -40.90 -33.81
N GLU A 487 -9.93 -40.01 -32.88
CA GLU A 487 -9.16 -40.30 -31.68
C GLU A 487 -10.04 -40.06 -30.46
N SER A 488 -10.64 -41.14 -29.94
CA SER A 488 -11.20 -41.08 -28.60
C SER A 488 -10.03 -40.84 -27.64
N SER A 489 -9.91 -39.61 -27.14
CA SER A 489 -9.01 -39.29 -26.02
C SER A 489 -9.17 -40.37 -24.95
N GLU A 490 -8.06 -40.81 -24.35
CA GLU A 490 -8.10 -41.83 -23.30
C GLU A 490 -9.16 -41.47 -22.24
N TYR A 491 -9.30 -40.19 -21.90
CA TYR A 491 -10.26 -39.68 -20.92
C TYR A 491 -11.61 -39.22 -21.51
N GLY A 492 -11.78 -39.30 -22.83
CA GLY A 492 -13.01 -38.97 -23.57
C GLY A 492 -13.72 -40.19 -24.19
N LEU A 493 -13.23 -41.40 -23.93
CA LEU A 493 -13.71 -42.67 -24.50
C LEU A 493 -15.23 -42.84 -24.47
N PHE A 494 -15.85 -42.41 -23.38
CA PHE A 494 -17.28 -42.55 -23.14
C PHE A 494 -18.03 -41.21 -23.11
N ARG A 495 -17.44 -40.13 -23.65
CA ARG A 495 -17.98 -38.76 -23.59
C ARG A 495 -19.43 -38.65 -24.06
N LEU A 496 -19.76 -39.37 -25.14
CA LEU A 496 -21.07 -39.37 -25.78
C LEU A 496 -22.07 -40.33 -25.10
N PHE A 497 -21.61 -41.18 -24.19
CA PHE A 497 -22.47 -42.19 -23.58
C PHE A 497 -23.08 -41.68 -22.29
N TYR A 498 -24.42 -41.76 -22.24
CA TYR A 498 -25.16 -41.70 -21.01
C TYR A 498 -25.50 -43.12 -20.56
N ILE A 499 -24.86 -43.56 -19.48
CA ILE A 499 -24.82 -44.95 -19.04
C ILE A 499 -25.56 -45.10 -17.72
N TYR A 500 -26.53 -46.01 -17.67
CA TYR A 500 -27.08 -46.52 -16.43
C TYR A 500 -26.36 -47.82 -16.06
N PHE A 501 -25.73 -47.84 -14.89
CA PHE A 501 -25.14 -49.06 -14.34
C PHE A 501 -26.16 -49.78 -13.48
N ASP A 502 -26.28 -51.08 -13.67
CA ASP A 502 -27.20 -51.89 -12.90
C ASP A 502 -26.60 -52.25 -11.53
N GLN A 503 -26.95 -51.43 -10.52
CA GLN A 503 -26.32 -51.51 -9.19
C GLN A 503 -27.26 -51.94 -8.07
N TYR A 504 -28.58 -51.74 -8.24
CA TYR A 504 -29.58 -51.75 -7.18
C TYR A 504 -30.70 -52.74 -7.49
N TRP A 505 -31.12 -53.61 -6.58
CA TRP A 505 -32.23 -54.54 -6.86
C TRP A 505 -33.53 -53.82 -7.21
N THR A 506 -33.75 -52.65 -6.62
CA THR A 506 -34.82 -51.73 -7.03
C THR A 506 -34.19 -50.53 -7.73
N ILE A 507 -34.58 -50.26 -8.98
CA ILE A 507 -34.02 -49.16 -9.79
C ILE A 507 -34.21 -47.84 -9.04
N GLY A 508 -33.10 -47.17 -8.72
CA GLY A 508 -33.08 -45.87 -8.03
C GLY A 508 -33.11 -45.94 -6.50
N ASP A 509 -33.18 -47.13 -5.89
CA ASP A 509 -33.09 -47.30 -4.44
C ASP A 509 -31.68 -47.72 -4.02
N GLU A 510 -30.92 -46.74 -3.51
CA GLU A 510 -29.53 -46.91 -3.10
C GLU A 510 -29.32 -47.95 -2.00
N THR A 511 -30.35 -48.21 -1.17
CA THR A 511 -30.27 -49.18 -0.07
C THR A 511 -30.22 -50.63 -0.55
N THR A 512 -30.59 -50.86 -1.81
CA THR A 512 -30.68 -52.19 -2.42
C THR A 512 -29.46 -52.55 -3.28
N GLN A 513 -28.31 -51.90 -3.04
CA GLN A 513 -27.10 -52.12 -3.82
C GLN A 513 -26.58 -53.56 -3.71
N PHE A 514 -26.28 -54.19 -4.84
CA PHE A 514 -25.85 -55.60 -4.89
C PHE A 514 -24.53 -55.84 -5.63
N ILE A 515 -23.96 -54.79 -6.24
CA ILE A 515 -22.68 -54.89 -6.96
C ILE A 515 -21.48 -54.97 -6.01
N ASP A 516 -20.46 -55.73 -6.41
CA ASP A 516 -19.20 -55.85 -5.67
C ASP A 516 -18.29 -54.62 -5.88
N SER A 517 -17.16 -54.60 -5.16
CA SER A 517 -16.16 -53.53 -5.26
C SER A 517 -15.51 -53.40 -6.64
N ASN A 518 -15.38 -54.50 -7.40
CA ASN A 518 -14.79 -54.48 -8.74
C ASN A 518 -15.71 -53.76 -9.73
N HIS A 519 -17.01 -54.02 -9.65
CA HIS A 519 -18.02 -53.33 -10.46
C HIS A 519 -18.10 -51.84 -10.11
N LYS A 520 -18.01 -51.49 -8.81
CA LYS A 520 -17.91 -50.09 -8.38
C LYS A 520 -16.68 -49.39 -8.99
N LEU A 521 -15.54 -50.07 -9.06
CA LEU A 521 -14.34 -49.52 -9.69
C LEU A 521 -14.55 -49.26 -11.18
N ILE A 522 -15.22 -50.16 -11.90
CA ILE A 522 -15.53 -49.98 -13.34
C ILE A 522 -16.43 -48.76 -13.56
N ILE A 523 -17.39 -48.52 -12.66
CA ILE A 523 -18.25 -47.34 -12.70
C ILE A 523 -17.41 -46.05 -12.58
N LEU A 524 -16.49 -46.00 -11.60
CA LEU A 524 -15.59 -44.86 -11.42
C LEU A 524 -14.64 -44.68 -12.61
N GLN A 525 -14.10 -45.77 -13.14
CA GLN A 525 -13.28 -45.74 -14.35
C GLN A 525 -14.08 -45.19 -15.54
N SER A 526 -15.34 -45.57 -15.68
CA SER A 526 -16.21 -45.05 -16.74
C SER A 526 -16.37 -43.53 -16.64
N GLN A 527 -16.52 -42.98 -15.42
CA GLN A 527 -16.57 -41.52 -15.20
C GLN A 527 -15.24 -40.84 -15.55
N LEU A 528 -14.12 -41.44 -15.14
CA LEU A 528 -12.78 -40.95 -15.46
C LEU A 528 -12.56 -40.87 -16.98
N HIS A 529 -13.10 -41.85 -17.71
CA HIS A 529 -13.07 -41.93 -19.17
C HIS A 529 -14.24 -41.17 -19.85
N GLY A 530 -14.91 -40.27 -19.12
CA GLY A 530 -15.83 -39.28 -19.68
C GLY A 530 -17.31 -39.66 -19.71
N ALA A 531 -17.71 -40.84 -19.22
CA ALA A 531 -19.10 -41.29 -19.21
C ALA A 531 -19.99 -40.41 -18.34
N ARG A 532 -21.21 -40.12 -18.81
CA ARG A 532 -22.28 -39.59 -17.97
C ARG A 532 -22.96 -40.77 -17.28
N ILE A 533 -23.14 -40.69 -15.96
CA ILE A 533 -23.79 -41.76 -15.19
C ILE A 533 -25.20 -41.36 -14.82
N ALA A 534 -26.15 -42.19 -15.23
CA ALA A 534 -27.55 -42.03 -14.92
C ALA A 534 -27.87 -42.69 -13.56
N HIS A 535 -28.69 -42.03 -12.75
CA HIS A 535 -29.20 -42.57 -11.49
C HIS A 535 -30.47 -43.42 -11.70
N SER A 536 -31.15 -43.24 -12.83
CA SER A 536 -32.33 -43.98 -13.25
C SER A 536 -32.36 -44.15 -14.77
N VAL A 537 -33.21 -45.05 -15.27
CA VAL A 537 -33.31 -45.34 -16.71
C VAL A 537 -34.25 -44.34 -17.38
N THR A 538 -33.75 -43.14 -17.67
CA THR A 538 -34.46 -42.05 -18.38
C THR A 538 -34.33 -42.17 -19.90
N SER A 539 -35.17 -41.48 -20.70
CA SER A 539 -35.29 -41.61 -22.16
C SER A 539 -34.02 -41.29 -22.97
N ASP A 540 -33.10 -40.56 -22.37
CA ASP A 540 -31.79 -40.14 -22.90
C ASP A 540 -30.66 -41.13 -22.59
N VAL A 541 -30.88 -42.12 -21.72
CA VAL A 541 -29.91 -43.20 -21.48
C VAL A 541 -29.66 -43.98 -22.78
N THR A 542 -28.39 -44.06 -23.14
CA THR A 542 -27.89 -44.72 -24.36
C THR A 542 -27.46 -46.16 -24.10
N HIS A 543 -26.96 -46.45 -22.90
CA HIS A 543 -26.40 -47.75 -22.52
C HIS A 543 -26.89 -48.15 -21.13
N VAL A 544 -27.26 -49.43 -21.00
CA VAL A 544 -27.52 -50.08 -19.72
C VAL A 544 -26.50 -51.19 -19.54
N VAL A 545 -25.69 -51.10 -18.50
CA VAL A 545 -24.60 -52.04 -18.21
C VAL A 545 -25.00 -52.96 -17.07
N CYS A 546 -25.07 -54.26 -17.35
CA CYS A 546 -25.51 -55.29 -16.42
C CYS A 546 -24.44 -56.36 -16.17
N ILE A 547 -24.56 -57.06 -15.04
CA ILE A 547 -23.76 -58.27 -14.78
C ILE A 547 -24.27 -59.37 -15.72
N LYS A 548 -23.34 -60.07 -16.40
CA LYS A 548 -23.67 -61.23 -17.22
C LYS A 548 -24.08 -62.40 -16.32
N PRO A 549 -25.32 -62.89 -16.40
CA PRO A 549 -25.78 -63.97 -15.52
C PRO A 549 -25.11 -65.30 -15.87
N ALA A 550 -24.87 -66.12 -14.85
CA ALA A 550 -24.64 -67.55 -15.04
C ALA A 550 -25.94 -68.23 -15.49
N LYS A 551 -25.84 -69.39 -16.16
CA LYS A 551 -27.02 -70.11 -16.70
C LYS A 551 -28.11 -70.41 -15.67
N ASP A 552 -27.73 -70.51 -14.39
CA ASP A 552 -28.63 -70.89 -13.29
C ASP A 552 -29.05 -69.71 -12.40
N ASP A 553 -28.62 -68.47 -12.68
CA ASP A 553 -28.97 -67.30 -11.85
C ASP A 553 -30.34 -66.72 -12.26
N LYS A 554 -31.40 -67.26 -11.65
CA LYS A 554 -32.77 -66.82 -11.92
C LYS A 554 -33.00 -65.32 -11.65
N LYS A 555 -32.39 -64.76 -10.60
CA LYS A 555 -32.62 -63.36 -10.19
C LYS A 555 -32.06 -62.36 -11.20
N LEU A 556 -30.83 -62.60 -11.70
CA LEU A 556 -30.24 -61.75 -12.72
C LEU A 556 -30.92 -61.92 -14.08
N ASN A 557 -31.38 -63.13 -14.42
CA ASN A 557 -32.13 -63.36 -15.66
C ASN A 557 -33.49 -62.66 -15.68
N ASP A 558 -34.23 -62.67 -14.56
CA ASP A 558 -35.49 -61.92 -14.41
C ASP A 558 -35.24 -60.41 -14.58
N ARG A 559 -34.11 -59.93 -14.06
CA ARG A 559 -33.68 -58.53 -14.18
C ARG A 559 -33.32 -58.10 -15.60
N LEU A 560 -32.60 -58.95 -16.35
CA LEU A 560 -32.37 -58.69 -17.78
C LEU A 560 -33.67 -58.64 -18.58
N THR A 561 -34.63 -59.50 -18.23
CA THR A 561 -35.95 -59.50 -18.86
C THR A 561 -36.69 -58.20 -18.61
N LEU A 562 -36.60 -57.66 -17.39
CA LEU A 562 -37.12 -56.33 -17.05
C LEU A 562 -36.49 -55.23 -17.91
N PHE A 563 -35.16 -55.18 -18.04
CA PHE A 563 -34.52 -54.17 -18.89
C PHE A 563 -34.89 -54.33 -20.37
N LYS A 564 -35.03 -55.57 -20.87
CA LYS A 564 -35.52 -55.81 -22.24
C LYS A 564 -36.94 -55.29 -22.44
N GLN A 565 -37.81 -55.43 -21.44
CA GLN A 565 -39.17 -54.87 -21.47
C GLN A 565 -39.14 -53.34 -21.46
N ILE A 566 -38.41 -52.73 -20.52
CA ILE A 566 -38.22 -51.27 -20.47
C ILE A 566 -37.70 -50.76 -21.83
N ASN A 567 -36.75 -51.47 -22.44
CA ASN A 567 -36.21 -51.08 -23.73
C ASN A 567 -37.25 -51.18 -24.85
N ARG A 568 -38.15 -52.19 -24.84
CA ARG A 568 -39.24 -52.32 -25.82
C ARG A 568 -40.23 -51.17 -25.76
N ASP A 569 -40.51 -50.66 -24.57
CA ASP A 569 -41.51 -49.60 -24.34
C ASP A 569 -40.98 -48.19 -24.69
N ARG A 570 -39.66 -48.03 -24.87
CA ARG A 570 -39.04 -46.74 -25.21
C ARG A 570 -39.09 -46.42 -26.70
N SER A 571 -39.19 -45.13 -27.01
CA SER A 571 -39.01 -44.61 -28.38
C SER A 571 -37.56 -44.75 -28.87
N THR A 572 -36.59 -44.42 -28.02
CA THR A 572 -35.15 -44.57 -28.27
C THR A 572 -34.62 -45.79 -27.52
N LYS A 573 -34.09 -46.76 -28.27
CA LYS A 573 -33.53 -47.99 -27.69
C LYS A 573 -32.15 -47.72 -27.11
N PHE A 574 -31.88 -48.23 -25.92
CA PHE A 574 -30.53 -48.29 -25.36
C PHE A 574 -29.85 -49.62 -25.70
N HIS A 575 -28.52 -49.63 -25.70
CA HIS A 575 -27.73 -50.86 -25.78
C HIS A 575 -27.68 -51.54 -24.41
N LEU A 576 -28.11 -52.80 -24.34
CA LEU A 576 -28.03 -53.63 -23.13
C LEU A 576 -26.78 -54.51 -23.22
N ILE A 577 -25.78 -54.22 -22.39
CA ILE A 577 -24.43 -54.77 -22.51
C ILE A 577 -23.88 -55.24 -21.17
N SER A 578 -22.89 -56.13 -21.19
CA SER A 578 -22.19 -56.57 -19.98
C SER A 578 -21.11 -55.58 -19.53
N TYR A 579 -20.72 -55.63 -18.26
CA TYR A 579 -19.57 -54.90 -17.72
C TYR A 579 -18.24 -55.21 -18.45
N ASP A 580 -18.15 -56.36 -19.14
CA ASP A 580 -16.95 -56.73 -19.90
C ASP A 580 -16.71 -55.81 -21.10
N TRP A 581 -17.77 -55.19 -21.65
CA TRP A 581 -17.62 -54.20 -22.70
C TRP A 581 -16.81 -53.00 -22.24
N ILE A 582 -17.12 -52.45 -21.06
CA ILE A 582 -16.41 -51.31 -20.48
C ILE A 582 -14.93 -51.68 -20.27
N LYS A 583 -14.66 -52.85 -19.68
CA LYS A 583 -13.29 -53.34 -19.49
C LYS A 583 -12.53 -53.44 -20.80
N ALA A 584 -13.14 -54.08 -21.80
CA ALA A 584 -12.54 -54.25 -23.13
C ALA A 584 -12.26 -52.89 -23.80
N CYS A 585 -13.16 -51.91 -23.65
CA CYS A 585 -12.96 -50.57 -24.19
C CYS A 585 -11.77 -49.86 -23.52
N ILE A 586 -11.65 -49.95 -22.19
CA ILE A 586 -10.56 -49.34 -21.42
C ILE A 586 -9.22 -50.02 -21.75
N GLU A 587 -9.18 -51.36 -21.74
CA GLU A 587 -7.96 -52.13 -22.04
C GLU A 587 -7.43 -51.86 -23.45
N ASN A 588 -8.32 -51.72 -24.43
CA ASN A 588 -7.95 -51.44 -25.82
C ASN A 588 -7.83 -49.94 -26.12
N ARG A 589 -8.10 -49.06 -25.13
CA ARG A 589 -8.09 -47.60 -25.24
C ARG A 589 -8.94 -47.07 -26.41
N ARG A 590 -10.03 -47.76 -26.75
CA ARG A 590 -10.95 -47.39 -27.85
C ARG A 590 -12.33 -48.00 -27.63
N ALA A 591 -13.36 -47.33 -28.12
CA ALA A 591 -14.73 -47.83 -28.04
C ALA A 591 -14.85 -49.09 -28.92
N MET A 592 -15.10 -50.23 -28.27
CA MET A 592 -15.28 -51.51 -28.95
C MET A 592 -16.73 -51.63 -29.43
N LYS A 593 -16.96 -52.38 -30.51
CA LYS A 593 -18.33 -52.68 -30.95
C LYS A 593 -19.10 -53.38 -29.82
N GLU A 594 -20.35 -53.00 -29.62
CA GLU A 594 -21.21 -53.42 -28.50
C GLU A 594 -21.77 -54.84 -28.69
N LEU A 595 -22.00 -55.24 -29.95
CA LEU A 595 -22.65 -56.50 -30.32
C LEU A 595 -22.06 -57.76 -29.65
N PRO A 596 -20.72 -57.94 -29.55
CA PRO A 596 -20.12 -59.10 -28.88
C PRO A 596 -20.42 -59.20 -27.38
N PHE A 597 -20.86 -58.09 -26.77
CA PHE A 597 -21.08 -57.96 -25.32
C PHE A 597 -22.56 -57.74 -24.97
N ALA A 598 -23.46 -57.79 -25.96
CA ALA A 598 -24.88 -57.59 -25.77
C ALA A 598 -25.53 -58.75 -24.97
N LEU A 599 -26.57 -58.44 -24.18
CA LEU A 599 -27.26 -59.37 -23.28
C LEU A 599 -28.74 -59.62 -23.62
#